data_AF-A0A955MAU3-F1
#
_entry.id   AF-A0A955MAU3-F1
#
_cell.length_a   1.000
_cell.length_b   1.000
_cell.length_c   1.000
_cell.angle_alpha   90.00
_cell.angle_beta   90.00
_cell.angle_gamma   90.00
#
_symmetry.space_group_name_H-M   'P 1'
#
loop_
_entity.id
_entity.type
_entity.pdbx_description
1 polymer ?
#
loop_
_entity_poly.entity_id
_entity_poly.type
_entity_poly.pdbx_seq_one_letter_code
_entity_poly.pdbx_strand_id
1 'polypeptide(L)'
;MPTPNSRLRHLTQSVLFQKVSDICDAVNQVNNSTNLFNVSLEKTMDLFQAERCSICTVSENGKSLHLQASHGLKEDDELKVIKDMGEGIIGY
;
A
#
# COMPACT_ATOMS: atom_id res chain seq x y z
N MET A 1 16.34 -6.80 -8.67
CA MET A 1 14.88 -6.98 -8.57
C MET A 1 14.19 -6.22 -9.69
N PRO A 2 13.15 -6.77 -10.34
CA PRO A 2 12.37 -6.07 -11.35
C PRO A 2 11.63 -4.86 -10.72
N THR A 3 11.66 -3.70 -11.39
CA THR A 3 10.95 -2.50 -10.92
C THR A 3 9.44 -2.69 -11.03
N PRO A 4 8.59 -2.04 -10.20
CA PRO A 4 7.13 -2.22 -10.25
C PRO A 4 6.55 -2.01 -11.66
N ASN A 5 7.08 -1.04 -12.39
CA ASN A 5 6.70 -0.76 -13.78
C ASN A 5 7.00 -1.91 -14.75
N SER A 6 8.01 -2.75 -14.51
CA SER A 6 8.29 -3.89 -15.39
C SER A 6 7.25 -5.00 -15.27
N ARG A 7 6.60 -5.14 -14.11
CA ARG A 7 5.63 -6.21 -13.84
C ARG A 7 4.28 -5.97 -14.51
N LEU A 8 3.94 -4.72 -14.84
CA LEU A 8 2.65 -4.39 -15.48
C LEU A 8 2.74 -4.29 -17.02
N ARG A 9 3.95 -4.24 -17.60
CA ARG A 9 4.17 -4.02 -19.05
C ARG A 9 3.59 -5.08 -19.98
N HIS A 10 3.31 -6.27 -19.46
CA HIS A 10 2.74 -7.37 -20.23
C HIS A 10 1.21 -7.30 -20.32
N LEU A 11 0.57 -6.43 -19.53
CA LEU A 11 -0.88 -6.25 -19.54
C LEU A 11 -1.26 -5.21 -20.60
N THR A 12 -2.39 -5.44 -21.27
CA THR A 12 -3.00 -4.40 -22.09
C THR A 12 -3.59 -3.31 -21.20
N GLN A 13 -3.81 -2.13 -21.78
CA GLN A 13 -4.45 -1.02 -21.06
C GLN A 13 -5.84 -1.40 -20.51
N SER A 14 -6.64 -2.15 -21.27
CA SER A 14 -7.97 -2.60 -20.84
C SER A 14 -7.91 -3.55 -19.65
N VAL A 15 -6.96 -4.50 -19.65
CA VAL A 15 -6.78 -5.44 -18.54
C VAL A 15 -6.28 -4.73 -17.29
N LEU A 16 -5.34 -3.79 -17.44
CA LEU A 16 -4.87 -2.98 -16.31
C LEU A 16 -6.00 -2.15 -15.72
N PHE A 17 -6.80 -1.50 -16.57
CA PHE A 17 -7.94 -0.70 -16.12
C PHE A 17 -8.98 -1.56 -15.38
N GLN A 18 -9.30 -2.74 -15.91
CA GLN A 18 -10.20 -3.68 -15.24
C GLN A 18 -9.66 -4.08 -13.86
N LYS A 19 -8.38 -4.45 -13.77
CA LYS A 19 -7.76 -4.81 -12.49
C LYS A 19 -7.84 -3.67 -11.49
N VAL A 20 -7.55 -2.42 -11.89
CA VAL A 20 -7.67 -1.25 -11.00
C VAL A 20 -9.13 -1.04 -10.58
N SER A 21 -10.09 -1.20 -11.50
CA SER A 21 -11.53 -1.10 -11.19
C SER A 21 -11.94 -2.14 -10.14
N ASP A 22 -11.52 -3.40 -10.29
CA ASP A 22 -11.82 -4.48 -9.36
C ASP A 22 -11.30 -4.17 -7.95
N ILE A 23 -10.14 -3.52 -7.85
CA ILE A 23 -9.57 -3.05 -6.57
C ILE A 23 -10.48 -1.98 -5.97
N CYS A 24 -10.85 -0.95 -6.75
CA CYS A 24 -11.74 0.11 -6.29
C CYS A 24 -13.09 -0.44 -5.81
N ASP A 25 -13.67 -1.38 -6.53
CA ASP A 25 -14.96 -1.99 -6.17
C ASP A 25 -14.87 -2.81 -4.88
N ALA A 26 -13.77 -3.53 -4.67
CA ALA A 26 -13.53 -4.26 -3.42
C ALA A 26 -13.37 -3.30 -2.23
N VAL A 27 -12.61 -2.21 -2.42
CA VAL A 27 -12.36 -1.20 -1.39
C VAL A 27 -13.64 -0.44 -1.02
N ASN A 28 -14.50 -0.13 -2.00
CA ASN A 28 -15.77 0.59 -1.80
C ASN A 28 -16.80 -0.20 -0.96
N GLN A 29 -16.66 -1.52 -0.85
CA GLN A 29 -17.55 -2.36 -0.05
C GLN A 29 -17.17 -2.39 1.44
N VAL A 30 -16.05 -1.78 1.82
CA VAL A 30 -15.53 -1.81 3.19
C VAL A 30 -16.13 -0.68 4.03
N ASN A 31 -16.56 -1.01 5.25
CA ASN A 31 -17.31 -0.10 6.14
C ASN A 31 -16.51 0.46 7.33
N ASN A 32 -15.21 0.16 7.43
CA ASN A 32 -14.35 0.67 8.50
C ASN A 32 -12.92 0.91 8.00
N SER A 33 -12.22 1.84 8.64
CA SER A 33 -10.89 2.31 8.21
C SER A 33 -9.81 1.22 8.28
N THR A 34 -9.80 0.37 9.31
CA THR A 34 -8.81 -0.70 9.43
C THR A 34 -8.91 -1.68 8.27
N ASN A 35 -10.12 -2.17 7.98
CA ASN A 35 -10.34 -3.06 6.85
C ASN A 35 -10.08 -2.37 5.52
N LEU A 36 -10.37 -1.06 5.42
CA LEU A 36 -10.12 -0.28 4.19
C LEU A 36 -8.64 -0.36 3.82
N PHE A 37 -7.75 -0.12 4.79
CA PHE A 37 -6.32 -0.15 4.57
C PHE A 37 -5.83 -1.58 4.27
N ASN A 38 -6.28 -2.58 5.02
CA ASN A 38 -5.86 -3.97 4.80
C ASN A 38 -6.27 -4.49 3.42
N VAL A 39 -7.54 -4.29 3.02
CA VAL A 39 -8.03 -4.71 1.70
C VAL A 39 -7.32 -3.96 0.58
N SER A 40 -7.12 -2.65 0.73
CA SER A 40 -6.38 -1.85 -0.26
C SER A 40 -4.95 -2.35 -0.42
N LEU A 41 -4.28 -2.66 0.70
CA LEU A 41 -2.90 -3.14 0.73
C LEU A 41 -2.78 -4.50 0.04
N GLU A 42 -3.60 -5.48 0.42
CA GLU A 42 -3.58 -6.83 -0.17
C GLU A 42 -3.83 -6.79 -1.67
N LYS A 43 -4.88 -6.08 -2.10
CA LYS A 43 -5.24 -5.98 -3.52
C LYS A 43 -4.16 -5.28 -4.36
N THR A 44 -3.51 -4.28 -3.80
CA THR A 44 -2.40 -3.59 -4.46
C THR A 44 -1.17 -4.48 -4.53
N MET A 45 -0.86 -5.21 -3.46
CA MET A 45 0.22 -6.19 -3.44
C MET A 45 0.05 -7.26 -4.51
N ASP A 46 -1.16 -7.81 -4.65
CA ASP A 46 -1.50 -8.81 -5.66
C ASP A 46 -1.28 -8.26 -7.08
N LEU A 47 -1.73 -7.01 -7.34
CA LEU A 47 -1.56 -6.36 -8.65
C LEU A 47 -0.09 -6.21 -9.03
N PHE A 48 0.74 -5.77 -8.09
CA PHE A 48 2.16 -5.55 -8.32
C PHE A 48 3.01 -6.80 -8.07
N GLN A 49 2.43 -7.90 -7.58
CA GLN A 49 3.16 -9.07 -7.07
C GLN A 49 4.28 -8.66 -6.10
N ALA A 50 3.97 -7.71 -5.22
CA ALA A 50 4.91 -7.15 -4.27
C ALA A 50 5.06 -8.10 -3.06
N GLU A 51 6.26 -8.17 -2.50
CA GLU A 51 6.52 -8.92 -1.26
C GLU A 51 6.32 -8.05 -0.01
N ARG A 52 6.41 -6.73 -0.17
CA ARG A 52 6.30 -5.74 0.90
C ARG A 52 5.42 -4.59 0.48
N CYS A 53 4.55 -4.14 1.37
CA CYS A 53 3.73 -2.96 1.19
C CYS A 53 3.39 -2.33 2.54
N SER A 54 3.22 -1.02 2.54
CA SER A 54 2.73 -0.27 3.68
C SER A 54 1.82 0.87 3.22
N ILE A 55 0.81 1.17 4.03
CA ILE A 55 -0.03 2.34 3.88
C ILE A 55 0.18 3.23 5.10
N CYS A 56 0.54 4.47 4.85
CA CYS A 56 0.73 5.49 5.89
C CYS A 56 -0.21 6.67 5.64
N THR A 57 -0.73 7.25 6.70
CA THR A 57 -1.49 8.52 6.66
C THR A 57 -0.67 9.64 7.27
N VAL A 58 -0.76 10.83 6.70
CA VAL A 58 -0.18 12.03 7.29
C VAL A 58 -1.03 12.45 8.50
N SER A 59 -0.38 12.85 9.60
CA SER A 59 -1.06 13.47 10.72
C SER A 59 -1.67 14.83 10.36
N GLU A 60 -2.65 15.27 11.14
CA GLU A 60 -3.34 16.55 10.90
C GLU A 60 -2.39 17.76 10.87
N ASN A 61 -1.28 17.70 11.61
CA ASN A 61 -0.28 18.76 11.64
C ASN A 61 0.70 18.72 10.46
N GLY A 62 0.62 17.70 9.60
CA GLY A 62 1.47 17.52 8.42
C GLY A 62 2.90 17.09 8.71
N LYS A 63 3.25 16.79 9.97
CA LYS A 63 4.64 16.57 10.40
C LYS A 63 5.00 15.11 10.57
N SER A 64 4.02 14.22 10.72
CA SER A 64 4.27 12.81 10.96
C SER A 64 3.48 11.91 10.02
N LEU A 65 4.07 10.78 9.64
CA LEU A 65 3.39 9.67 8.99
C LEU A 65 3.03 8.63 10.04
N HIS A 66 1.79 8.14 10.00
CA HIS A 66 1.29 7.07 10.85
C HIS A 66 1.07 5.83 9.99
N LEU A 67 1.74 4.74 10.33
CA LEU A 67 1.50 3.44 9.70
C LEU A 67 0.08 2.96 10.02
N GLN A 68 -0.70 2.65 8.98
CA GLN A 68 -2.08 2.16 9.11
C GLN A 68 -2.21 0.68 8.77
N ALA A 69 -1.42 0.20 7.82
CA ALA A 69 -1.33 -1.21 7.46
C ALA A 69 0.06 -1.51 6.88
N SER A 70 0.56 -2.72 7.15
CA SER A 70 1.81 -3.23 6.60
C SER A 70 1.72 -4.72 6.32
N HIS A 71 2.48 -5.16 5.33
CA HIS A 71 2.77 -6.56 5.10
C HIS A 71 4.22 -6.72 4.67
N GLY A 72 4.90 -7.74 5.20
CA GLY A 72 6.30 -8.04 4.87
C GLY A 72 7.33 -7.13 5.54
N LEU A 73 6.92 -6.27 6.48
CA LEU A 73 7.81 -5.57 7.42
C LEU A 73 8.06 -6.46 8.65
N LYS A 74 9.21 -6.32 9.32
CA LYS A 74 9.47 -7.08 10.56
C LYS A 74 8.67 -6.50 11.72
N GLU A 75 8.26 -7.31 12.69
CA GLU A 75 7.43 -6.92 13.84
C GLU A 75 7.99 -5.71 14.64
N ASP A 76 9.31 -5.52 14.69
CA ASP A 76 9.94 -4.34 15.32
C ASP A 76 9.65 -3.02 14.57
N ASP A 77 9.37 -3.07 13.27
CA ASP A 77 8.94 -1.92 12.45
C ASP A 77 7.42 -1.69 12.51
N GLU A 78 6.62 -2.64 13.02
CA GLU A 78 5.15 -2.51 13.12
C GLU A 78 4.73 -1.67 14.33
N LEU A 79 5.62 -1.52 15.31
CA LEU A 79 5.39 -0.69 16.49
C LEU A 79 5.61 0.79 16.16
N LYS A 80 4.55 1.42 15.64
CA LYS A 80 4.39 2.89 15.58
C LYS A 80 5.51 3.59 14.83
N VAL A 81 5.62 3.35 13.53
CA VAL A 81 6.32 4.30 12.66
C VAL A 81 5.53 5.61 12.66
N ILE A 82 5.79 6.46 13.64
CA ILE A 82 5.60 7.91 13.61
C ILE A 82 6.92 8.42 13.03
N LYS A 83 7.01 8.46 11.71
CA LYS A 83 8.19 9.06 11.05
C LYS A 83 7.93 10.52 10.85
N ASP A 84 8.88 11.35 11.25
CA ASP A 84 8.86 12.75 10.91
C ASP A 84 9.03 12.91 9.40
N MET A 85 8.20 13.77 8.82
CA MET A 85 8.26 14.09 7.40
C MET A 85 9.64 14.69 7.06
N GLY A 86 10.32 14.09 6.08
CA GLY A 86 11.67 14.49 5.68
C GLY A 86 12.76 13.50 6.08
N GLU A 87 12.46 12.56 6.97
CA GLU A 87 13.30 11.39 7.21
C GLU A 87 12.95 10.30 6.20
N GLY A 88 13.91 9.89 5.37
CA GLY A 88 13.68 8.91 4.32
C GLY A 88 13.07 7.61 4.85
N ILE A 89 12.11 7.04 4.11
CA ILE A 89 11.61 5.69 4.39
C ILE A 89 12.53 4.70 3.69
N ILE A 90 13.44 4.07 4.43
CA ILE A 90 14.24 2.96 3.93
C ILE A 90 13.39 1.69 3.99
N GLY A 91 13.00 1.18 2.83
CA GLY A 91 12.57 -0.21 2.69
C GLY A 91 13.80 -1.08 2.49
N TYR A 92 14.07 -1.98 3.44
CA TYR A 92 15.01 -3.09 3.22
C TYR A 92 14.37 -4.17 2.37
#